data_AF-A0A5B1QWG8-F1
#
_entry.id   AF-A0A5B1QWG8-F1
#
_cell.length_a   1.000
_cell.length_b   1.000
_cell.length_c   1.000
_cell.angle_alpha   90.00
_cell.angle_beta   90.00
_cell.angle_gamma   90.00
#
_symmetry.space_group_name_H-M   'P 1'
#
loop_
_entity.id
_entity.type
_entity.pdbx_description
1 polymer ?
#
loop_
_entity_poly.entity_id
_entity_poly.type
_entity_poly.pdbx_seq_one_letter_code
_entity_poly.pdbx_strand_id
1 'polypeptide(L)' 'MPKKGTTGGTKTTQSDAARIQSSQAKGGQSTGKGSFPSRAQSAAAKNANASAGAGKATPTAPASPKK' A
#
# COMPACT_ATOMS: atom_id res chain seq x y z
N MET A 1 31.86 -4.67 -12.17
CA MET A 1 31.01 -4.18 -11.05
C MET A 1 29.54 -4.52 -11.36
N PRO A 2 28.92 -5.54 -10.75
CA PRO A 2 27.49 -5.78 -10.95
C PRO A 2 26.66 -4.68 -10.28
N LYS A 3 25.79 -4.05 -11.07
CA LYS A 3 24.91 -2.95 -10.68
C LYS A 3 23.89 -3.46 -9.65
N LYS A 4 23.96 -2.86 -8.45
CA LYS A 4 23.05 -2.98 -7.30
C LYS A 4 21.72 -3.65 -7.63
N GLY A 5 21.52 -4.85 -7.07
CA GLY A 5 20.31 -5.64 -7.18
C GLY A 5 19.07 -4.80 -6.91
N THR A 6 18.30 -4.57 -7.97
CA THR A 6 16.90 -4.21 -7.82
C THR A 6 16.21 -5.55 -7.62
N THR A 7 15.83 -5.86 -6.38
CA THR A 7 14.98 -7.02 -6.10
C THR A 7 13.78 -6.92 -7.04
N GLY A 8 13.75 -7.77 -8.06
CA GLY A 8 12.73 -7.83 -9.10
C GLY A 8 11.42 -8.41 -8.57
N GLY A 9 10.97 -7.91 -7.42
CA GLY A 9 9.62 -8.12 -6.92
C GLY A 9 8.71 -7.04 -7.49
N THR A 10 7.53 -7.45 -7.94
CA THR A 10 6.45 -6.56 -8.38
C THR A 10 6.30 -5.39 -7.41
N LYS A 11 6.47 -4.15 -7.89
CA LYS A 11 6.31 -2.96 -7.04
C LYS A 11 4.91 -3.00 -6.42
N THR A 12 4.80 -2.82 -5.11
CA THR A 12 3.51 -2.72 -4.42
C THR A 12 2.66 -1.65 -5.10
N THR A 13 1.51 -2.04 -5.61
CA THR A 13 0.53 -1.16 -6.27
C THR A 13 -0.60 -0.84 -5.31
N GLN A 14 -1.44 0.14 -5.67
CA GLN A 14 -2.60 0.48 -4.85
C GLN A 14 -3.60 -0.69 -4.73
N SER A 15 -3.79 -1.45 -5.82
CA SER A 15 -4.63 -2.66 -5.80
C SER A 15 -4.07 -3.72 -4.85
N ASP A 16 -2.75 -3.88 -4.83
CA ASP A 16 -2.09 -4.78 -3.88
C ASP A 16 -2.32 -4.34 -2.42
N ALA A 17 -2.13 -3.05 -2.14
CA ALA A 17 -2.40 -2.48 -0.82
C ALA A 17 -3.87 -2.64 -0.39
N ALA A 18 -4.82 -2.49 -1.30
CA ALA A 18 -6.25 -2.68 -1.01
C ALA A 18 -6.58 -4.14 -0.68
N ARG A 19 -6.00 -5.11 -1.40
CA ARG A 19 -6.16 -6.54 -1.10
C ARG A 19 -5.54 -6.90 0.26
N ILE A 20 -4.35 -6.38 0.55
CA ILE A 20 -3.69 -6.56 1.86
C ILE A 20 -4.54 -5.98 2.98
N GLN A 21 -5.10 -4.79 2.80
CA GLN A 21 -5.94 -4.18 3.83
C GLN A 21 -7.22 -4.99 4.05
N SER A 22 -7.88 -5.44 2.98
CA SER A 22 -9.09 -6.25 3.04
C SER A 22 -8.85 -7.59 3.75
N SER A 23 -7.76 -8.30 3.44
CA SER A 23 -7.45 -9.58 4.09
C SER A 23 -7.16 -9.41 5.59
N GLN A 24 -6.42 -8.36 5.96
CA GLN A 24 -6.11 -8.07 7.36
C GLN A 24 -7.35 -7.63 8.14
N ALA A 25 -8.22 -6.81 7.54
CA ALA A 25 -9.51 -6.44 8.14
C ALA A 25 -10.42 -7.64 8.36
N LYS A 26 -10.51 -8.56 7.38
CA LYS A 26 -11.27 -9.81 7.50
C LYS A 26 -10.73 -10.74 8.59
N GLY A 27 -9.41 -10.73 8.79
CA GLY A 27 -8.75 -11.48 9.86
C GLY A 27 -8.84 -10.83 11.24
N GLY A 28 -9.51 -9.68 11.38
CA GLY A 28 -9.58 -8.92 12.64
C GLY A 28 -8.28 -8.21 13.03
N GLN A 29 -7.33 -8.10 12.10
CA GLN A 29 -6.00 -7.56 12.36
C GLN A 29 -5.95 -6.04 12.22
N SER A 30 -4.99 -5.42 12.90
CA SER A 30 -4.84 -3.97 12.89
C SER A 30 -4.50 -3.46 11.48
N THR A 31 -5.37 -2.61 10.94
CA THR A 31 -5.18 -1.88 9.68
C THR A 31 -4.78 -0.43 9.92
N GLY A 32 -4.59 -0.02 11.18
CA GLY A 32 -4.27 1.34 11.58
C GLY A 32 -2.79 1.71 11.47
N LYS A 33 -2.45 2.91 11.97
CA LYS A 33 -1.08 3.44 11.95
C LYS A 33 -0.10 2.45 12.57
N GLY A 34 1.05 2.26 11.91
CA GLY A 34 2.11 1.35 12.35
C GLY A 34 1.93 -0.10 11.90
N SER A 35 0.77 -0.49 11.37
CA SER A 35 0.54 -1.85 10.89
C SER A 35 1.06 -2.08 9.45
N PHE A 36 1.14 -3.36 9.07
CA PHE A 36 1.62 -3.76 7.74
C PHE A 36 0.79 -3.17 6.58
N PRO A 37 -0.57 -3.19 6.61
CA PRO A 37 -1.39 -2.48 5.63
C PRO A 37 -1.00 -1.02 5.42
N SER A 38 -0.74 -0.28 6.51
CA SER A 38 -0.32 1.13 6.45
C SER A 38 1.03 1.30 5.74
N ARG A 39 1.96 0.35 5.93
CA ARG A 39 3.26 0.34 5.22
C ARG A 39 3.09 0.01 3.74
N ALA A 40 2.23 -0.96 3.41
CA ALA A 40 1.91 -1.31 2.03
C ALA A 40 1.28 -0.14 1.27
N GLN A 41 0.32 0.56 1.88
CA GLN A 41 -0.26 1.79 1.32
C GLN A 41 0.79 2.88 1.13
N SER A 42 1.67 3.08 2.11
CA SER A 42 2.75 4.07 2.00
C SER A 42 3.73 3.72 0.87
N ALA A 43 4.05 2.44 0.70
CA ALA A 43 4.88 1.98 -0.41
C ALA A 43 4.18 2.15 -1.77
N ALA A 44 2.89 1.83 -1.85
CA ALA A 44 2.09 2.03 -3.05
C ALA A 44 2.00 3.51 -3.43
N ALA A 45 1.80 4.41 -2.47
CA ALA A 45 1.80 5.86 -2.71
C ALA A 45 3.17 6.37 -3.19
N LYS A 46 4.27 5.89 -2.59
CA LYS A 46 5.62 6.22 -3.04
C LYS A 46 5.90 5.73 -4.45
N ASN A 47 5.46 4.51 -4.77
CA ASN A 47 5.60 3.93 -6.11
C ASN A 47 4.73 4.65 -7.13
N ALA A 48 3.52 5.05 -6.76
CA ALA A 48 2.62 5.86 -7.59
C ALA A 48 3.21 7.24 -7.87
N ASN A 49 3.84 7.88 -6.87
CA ASN A 49 4.52 9.16 -7.05
C ASN A 49 5.81 9.05 -7.88
N ALA A 50 6.56 7.96 -7.72
CA ALA A 50 7.67 7.62 -8.62
C ALA A 50 7.19 7.30 -10.05
N SER A 51 5.91 6.97 -10.21
CA SER A 51 5.21 6.71 -11.47
C SER A 51 4.23 7.83 -11.82
N ALA A 52 4.38 9.05 -11.27
CA ALA A 52 3.48 10.19 -11.49
C ALA A 52 3.64 10.85 -12.87
N GLY A 53 3.91 10.04 -13.90
CA GLY A 53 3.35 10.22 -15.23
C GLY A 53 1.99 9.54 -15.42
N ALA A 54 1.48 8.77 -14.45
CA ALA A 54 0.24 8.02 -14.58
C ALA A 54 -0.67 8.17 -13.36
N GLY A 55 -1.51 9.21 -13.42
CA GLY A 55 -2.94 9.14 -13.13
C GLY A 55 -3.40 8.51 -11.81
N LYS A 56 -3.85 9.39 -10.91
CA LYS A 56 -5.08 9.25 -10.11
C LYS A 56 -5.29 7.90 -9.40
N ALA A 57 -5.03 7.87 -8.10
CA ALA A 57 -6.00 7.31 -7.17
C ALA A 57 -5.79 7.91 -5.78
N THR A 58 -6.80 8.68 -5.41
CA THR A 58 -7.03 9.34 -4.13
C THR A 58 -7.22 8.32 -3.00
N PRO A 59 -6.94 8.73 -1.75
CA PRO A 59 -6.76 7.85 -0.61
C PRO A 59 -8.12 7.43 -0.01
N THR A 60 -8.34 6.14 0.21
CA THR A 60 -9.35 5.69 1.19
C THR A 60 -8.63 5.46 2.51
N ALA A 61 -8.71 6.47 3.38
CA ALA A 61 -8.45 6.34 4.81
C ALA A 61 -9.24 5.15 5.40
N PRO A 62 -8.76 4.49 6.47
CA PRO A 62 -9.61 3.57 7.19
C PRO A 62 -10.74 4.36 7.84
N ALA A 63 -11.90 4.35 7.21
CA ALA A 63 -13.16 4.77 7.80
C ALA A 63 -13.36 3.94 9.08
N SER A 64 -13.20 4.60 10.23
CA SER A 64 -13.86 4.19 11.46
C SER A 64 -15.12 5.04 11.59
N PRO A 65 -16.32 4.54 11.27
CA PRO A 65 -17.54 5.08 11.85
C PRO A 65 -17.68 4.46 13.25
N LYS A 66 -17.13 5.13 14.28
CA LYS A 66 -17.52 4.85 15.67
C LYS A 66 -18.38 6.00 16.18
N LYS A 67 -19.69 5.72 16.09
CA LYS A 67 -20.89 6.25 16.78
C LYS A 67 -21.13 7.75 16.83
#